data_AF-A0A348Y8H1-F1
#
_entry.id   AF-A0A348Y8H1-F1
#
_cell.length_a   1.000
_cell.length_b   1.000
_cell.length_c   1.000
_cell.angle_alpha   90.00
_cell.angle_beta   90.00
_cell.angle_gamma   90.00
#
_symmetry.space_group_name_H-M   'P 1'
#
loop_
_entity.id
_entity.type
_entity.pdbx_description
1 polymer ?
#
loop_
_entity_poly.entity_id
_entity_poly.type
_entity_poly.pdbx_seq_one_letter_code
_entity_poly.pdbx_strand_id
1 'polypeptide(L)'
;MNDSTRANTHNSYDVETDIQSNTPLTPQRAHLQLAIEGMTCQACASRIEKVLNKKPSVYEVSVNFAGETANVDYDPTQTTAEQVTEWVNKTGFVANLQAADSLFAQNDEDTSTQYPWRLIGLWICLLPFLVGMAGMLVGQGMAWMPPVWMQFILATVVQFGFA
;
A
#
# COMPACT_ATOMS: atom_id res chain seq x y z
N MET A 1 42.78 -37.86 42.18
CA MET A 1 41.71 -36.92 42.61
C MET A 1 41.92 -35.61 41.86
N ASN A 2 40.82 -34.99 41.43
CA ASN A 2 40.49 -33.54 41.37
C ASN A 2 41.63 -32.49 41.26
N ASP A 3 41.50 -31.39 40.51
CA ASP A 3 40.45 -30.96 39.55
C ASP A 3 40.95 -29.74 38.73
N SER A 4 40.08 -29.14 37.91
CA SER A 4 40.11 -27.75 37.44
C SER A 4 41.35 -27.35 36.61
N THR A 5 41.31 -27.34 35.27
CA THR A 5 40.42 -26.53 34.41
C THR A 5 40.49 -25.03 34.70
N ARG A 6 41.14 -24.27 33.81
CA ARG A 6 40.45 -23.32 32.89
C ARG A 6 41.47 -22.64 31.96
N ALA A 7 41.41 -22.94 30.66
CA ALA A 7 42.04 -22.08 29.67
C ALA A 7 41.28 -20.74 29.60
N ASN A 8 41.99 -19.62 29.57
CA ASN A 8 41.36 -18.30 29.62
C ASN A 8 41.20 -17.76 28.18
N THR A 9 40.03 -18.00 27.59
CA THR A 9 39.71 -17.57 26.22
C THR A 9 39.69 -16.05 26.13
N HIS A 10 40.66 -15.45 25.43
CA HIS A 10 40.66 -14.01 25.19
C HIS A 10 39.54 -13.66 24.22
N ASN A 11 38.71 -12.68 24.60
CA ASN A 11 37.47 -12.37 23.91
C ASN A 11 37.66 -11.19 22.94
N SER A 12 38.09 -11.50 21.71
CA SER A 12 38.11 -10.55 20.59
C SER A 12 36.97 -10.88 19.63
N TYR A 13 35.92 -10.05 19.64
CA TYR A 13 34.88 -10.06 18.60
C TYR A 13 35.32 -9.13 17.48
N ASP A 14 36.10 -9.67 16.55
CA ASP A 14 36.60 -8.94 15.38
C ASP A 14 35.46 -8.78 14.35
N VAL A 15 34.54 -7.85 14.64
CA VAL A 15 33.43 -7.49 13.75
C VAL A 15 33.91 -6.43 12.76
N GLU A 16 34.49 -6.94 11.67
CA GLU A 16 34.82 -6.17 10.46
C GLU A 16 33.60 -5.32 10.05
N THR A 17 33.70 -4.00 10.21
CA THR A 17 32.60 -3.07 9.90
C THR A 17 33.08 -2.07 8.87
N ASP A 18 32.94 -2.43 7.60
CA ASP A 18 33.21 -1.56 6.46
C ASP A 18 32.34 -0.28 6.55
N ILE A 19 32.96 0.84 6.91
CA ILE A 19 32.32 2.16 6.84
C ILE A 19 32.30 2.61 5.37
N GLN A 20 31.42 1.99 4.59
CA GLN A 20 31.10 2.43 3.23
C GLN A 20 30.39 3.78 3.29
N SER A 21 31.17 4.84 3.06
CA SER A 21 30.78 6.24 3.21
C SER A 21 29.91 6.76 2.05
N ASN A 22 28.83 6.04 1.73
CA ASN A 22 27.85 6.44 0.70
C ASN A 22 26.42 6.68 1.20
N THR A 23 26.18 6.69 2.53
CA THR A 23 24.89 7.10 3.09
C THR A 23 24.53 8.49 2.55
N PRO A 24 23.45 8.64 1.75
CA PRO A 24 23.00 9.96 1.35
C PRO A 24 22.60 10.74 2.61
N LEU A 25 22.95 12.02 2.68
CA LEU A 25 22.51 12.93 3.74
C LEU A 25 21.04 13.33 3.52
N THR A 26 20.18 12.32 3.42
CA THR A 26 18.73 12.45 3.48
C THR A 26 18.38 13.16 4.80
N PRO A 27 17.51 14.18 4.81
CA PRO A 27 17.05 14.77 6.06
C PRO A 27 16.44 13.65 6.93
N GLN A 28 16.73 13.67 8.23
CA GLN A 28 16.23 12.67 9.16
C GLN A 28 14.69 12.78 9.25
N ARG A 29 14.00 11.96 8.45
CA ARG A 29 12.55 11.86 8.40
C ARG A 29 12.13 10.51 8.94
N ALA A 30 11.30 10.52 9.96
CA ALA A 30 10.50 9.37 10.34
C ALA A 30 9.12 9.56 9.72
N HIS A 31 8.62 8.52 9.08
CA HIS A 31 7.24 8.44 8.64
C HIS A 31 6.44 7.68 9.70
N LEU A 32 5.24 8.16 10.00
CA LEU A 32 4.31 7.55 10.93
C LEU A 32 2.93 7.45 10.28
N GLN A 33 2.33 6.27 10.41
CA GLN A 33 0.94 6.03 10.08
C GLN A 33 0.10 5.99 11.36
N LEU A 34 -0.99 6.75 11.39
CA LEU A 34 -1.95 6.77 12.49
C LEU A 34 -3.32 6.35 11.98
N ALA A 35 -3.97 5.41 12.68
CA ALA A 35 -5.41 5.22 12.55
C ALA A 35 -6.14 6.32 13.34
N ILE A 36 -7.21 6.90 12.80
CA ILE A 36 -7.95 8.00 13.44
C ILE A 36 -9.45 7.70 13.43
N GLU A 37 -9.98 7.39 14.61
CA GLU A 37 -11.39 7.00 14.77
C GLU A 37 -12.34 8.19 14.59
N GLY A 38 -13.44 7.97 13.87
CA GLY A 38 -14.55 8.92 13.76
C GLY A 38 -14.34 10.00 12.70
N MET A 39 -13.37 9.85 11.80
CA MET A 39 -13.06 10.82 10.76
C MET A 39 -14.00 10.73 9.55
N THR A 40 -15.31 10.84 9.77
CA THR A 40 -16.35 10.56 8.76
C THR A 40 -16.46 11.57 7.61
N CYS A 41 -15.54 12.54 7.47
CA CYS A 41 -15.70 13.64 6.51
C CYS A 41 -14.38 14.24 5.97
N GLN A 42 -14.36 14.68 4.71
CA GLN A 42 -13.20 15.38 4.11
C GLN A 42 -12.83 16.67 4.87
N ALA A 43 -13.83 17.40 5.40
CA ALA A 43 -13.57 18.59 6.22
C ALA A 43 -12.91 18.25 7.58
N CYS A 44 -13.05 17.00 8.04
CA CYS A 44 -12.47 16.45 9.25
C CYS A 44 -10.97 16.17 8.99
N ALA A 45 -10.67 15.44 7.90
CA ALA A 45 -9.30 15.24 7.41
C ALA A 45 -8.56 16.56 7.21
N SER A 46 -9.12 17.48 6.43
CA SER A 46 -8.50 18.78 6.15
C SER A 46 -8.49 19.76 7.32
N ARG A 47 -9.06 19.40 8.47
CA ARG A 47 -8.82 20.10 9.75
C ARG A 47 -7.59 19.53 10.46
N ILE A 48 -7.41 18.22 10.45
CA ILE A 48 -6.23 17.52 11.01
C ILE A 48 -4.97 17.90 10.21
N GLU A 49 -5.02 17.82 8.87
CA GLU A 49 -3.94 18.25 7.96
C GLU A 49 -3.46 19.67 8.28
N LYS A 50 -4.38 20.61 8.49
CA LYS A 50 -4.09 22.03 8.79
C LYS A 50 -3.60 22.29 10.20
N VAL A 51 -3.69 21.32 11.11
CA VAL A 51 -3.11 21.39 12.47
C VAL A 51 -1.71 20.77 12.49
N LEU A 52 -1.49 19.68 11.75
CA LEU A 52 -0.19 19.01 11.64
C LEU A 52 0.79 19.78 10.75
N ASN A 53 0.38 20.27 9.57
CA ASN A 53 1.21 21.12 8.70
C ASN A 53 1.57 22.50 9.31
N LYS A 54 1.07 22.84 10.50
CA LYS A 54 1.47 24.05 11.26
C LYS A 54 2.58 23.78 12.28
N LYS A 55 3.10 22.56 12.34
CA LYS A 55 4.15 22.15 13.28
C LYS A 55 5.51 22.28 12.62
N PRO A 56 6.51 22.92 13.26
CA PRO A 56 7.83 23.15 12.64
C PRO A 56 8.65 21.87 12.45
N SER A 57 8.27 20.77 13.12
CA SER A 57 8.90 19.45 13.05
C SER A 57 8.20 18.47 12.11
N VAL A 58 7.19 18.92 11.35
CA VAL A 58 6.46 18.11 10.36
C VAL A 58 6.83 18.59 8.96
N TYR A 59 7.21 17.66 8.08
CA TYR A 59 7.60 17.94 6.71
C TYR A 59 6.44 17.76 5.73
N GLU A 60 5.64 16.71 5.90
CA GLU A 60 4.55 16.34 5.00
C GLU A 60 3.43 15.62 5.76
N VAL A 61 2.19 15.79 5.31
CA VAL A 61 0.99 15.19 5.92
C VAL A 61 -0.01 14.86 4.82
N SER A 62 -0.52 13.63 4.83
CA SER A 62 -1.60 13.17 3.94
C SER A 62 -2.65 12.43 4.78
N VAL A 63 -3.93 12.78 4.65
CA VAL A 63 -5.00 12.18 5.46
C VAL A 63 -6.11 11.60 4.60
N ASN A 64 -6.35 10.30 4.77
CA ASN A 64 -7.38 9.54 4.08
C ASN A 64 -8.57 9.26 4.99
N PHE A 65 -9.63 10.08 4.89
CA PHE A 65 -10.87 9.89 5.65
C PHE A 65 -11.61 8.60 5.29
N ALA A 66 -11.46 8.10 4.06
CA ALA A 66 -12.14 6.88 3.59
C ALA A 66 -11.46 5.59 4.07
N GLY A 67 -10.19 5.67 4.45
CA GLY A 67 -9.42 4.60 5.10
C GLY A 67 -9.08 4.89 6.56
N GLU A 68 -9.75 5.86 7.19
CA GLU A 68 -9.54 6.34 8.58
C GLU A 68 -8.05 6.44 9.00
N THR A 69 -7.19 6.92 8.09
CA THR A 69 -5.72 6.90 8.24
C THR A 69 -5.09 8.25 7.98
N ALA A 70 -4.01 8.55 8.71
CA ALA A 70 -3.15 9.72 8.48
C ALA A 70 -1.70 9.29 8.39
N ASN A 71 -1.02 9.73 7.34
CA ASN A 71 0.40 9.55 7.11
C ASN A 71 1.12 10.87 7.41
N VAL A 72 2.17 10.83 8.22
CA VAL A 72 2.89 12.02 8.71
C VAL A 72 4.40 11.79 8.61
N ASP A 73 5.08 12.62 7.82
CA ASP A 73 6.54 12.71 7.81
C ASP A 73 6.98 13.80 8.79
N TYR A 74 7.78 13.42 9.79
CA TYR A 74 8.25 14.32 10.84
C TYR A 74 9.74 14.11 11.15
N ASP A 75 10.32 15.07 11.85
CA ASP A 75 11.69 14.99 12.37
C ASP A 75 11.69 14.26 13.73
N PRO A 76 12.22 13.02 13.80
CA PRO A 76 12.27 12.24 15.04
C PRO A 76 13.29 12.78 16.06
N THR A 77 14.13 13.75 15.68
CA THR A 77 15.02 14.46 16.62
C THR A 77 14.30 15.60 17.35
N GLN A 78 13.20 16.11 16.78
CA GLN A 78 12.41 17.23 17.32
C GLN A 78 11.03 16.82 17.86
N THR A 79 10.54 15.62 17.57
CA THR A 79 9.17 15.18 17.89
C THR A 79 9.12 13.65 18.02
N THR A 80 8.32 13.11 18.94
CA THR A 80 8.03 11.67 19.03
C THR A 80 6.65 11.36 18.45
N ALA A 81 6.44 10.10 18.02
CA ALA A 81 5.16 9.64 17.49
C ALA A 81 3.98 9.92 18.45
N GLU A 82 4.21 9.80 19.76
CA GLU A 82 3.25 10.10 20.83
C GLU A 82 2.79 11.56 20.81
N GLN A 83 3.68 12.51 20.47
CA GLN A 83 3.34 13.93 20.36
C GLN A 83 2.48 14.22 19.13
N VAL A 84 2.72 13.50 18.02
CA VAL A 84 1.87 13.58 16.81
C VAL A 84 0.45 13.11 17.15
N THR A 85 0.33 11.95 17.82
CA THR A 85 -0.94 11.43 18.36
C THR A 85 -1.61 12.44 19.31
N GLU A 86 -0.86 13.05 20.22
CA GLU A 86 -1.39 14.05 21.16
C GLU A 86 -1.92 15.31 20.43
N TRP A 87 -1.31 15.71 19.31
CA TRP A 87 -1.79 16.82 18.49
C TRP A 87 -3.08 16.48 17.75
N VAL A 88 -3.27 15.25 17.28
CA VAL A 88 -4.55 14.79 16.71
C VAL A 88 -5.63 14.72 17.80
N ASN A 89 -5.30 14.16 18.96
CA ASN A 89 -6.21 14.09 20.12
C ASN A 89 -6.69 15.48 20.55
N LYS A 90 -5.81 16.50 20.51
CA LYS A 90 -6.15 17.91 20.75
C LYS A 90 -7.10 18.54 19.70
N THR A 91 -7.36 17.87 18.57
CA THR A 91 -8.41 18.28 17.63
C THR A 91 -9.78 17.67 17.91
N GLY A 92 -9.87 16.62 18.74
CA GLY A 92 -11.12 15.95 19.12
C GLY A 92 -11.41 14.61 18.42
N PHE A 93 -10.42 14.00 17.77
CA PHE A 93 -10.47 12.64 17.24
C PHE A 93 -9.47 11.75 17.99
N VAL A 94 -9.72 10.44 18.10
CA VAL A 94 -8.79 9.51 18.75
C VAL A 94 -7.80 8.99 17.71
N ALA A 95 -6.51 9.26 17.90
CA ALA A 95 -5.44 8.68 17.09
C ALA A 95 -4.80 7.46 17.79
N ASN A 96 -4.48 6.43 17.01
CA ASN A 96 -3.74 5.25 17.44
C ASN A 96 -2.56 5.01 16.49
N LEU A 97 -1.41 4.59 17.03
CA LEU A 97 -0.18 4.35 16.28
C LEU A 97 -0.30 3.03 15.51
N GLN A 98 -0.28 3.09 14.18
CA GLN A 98 0.01 1.90 13.37
C GLN A 98 1.53 1.78 13.26
N ALA A 99 2.06 0.57 13.49
CA ALA A 99 3.48 0.30 13.36
C ALA A 99 3.93 0.58 11.92
N ALA A 100 5.13 1.15 11.74
CA ALA A 100 5.61 1.66 10.46
C ALA A 100 6.03 0.57 9.44
N ASP A 101 5.55 -0.66 9.60
CA ASP A 101 5.80 -1.80 8.71
C ASP A 101 5.29 -1.53 7.27
N SER A 102 4.27 -0.67 7.13
CA SER A 102 3.69 -0.27 5.86
C SER A 102 4.65 0.50 4.94
N LEU A 103 5.75 1.05 5.45
CA LEU A 103 6.78 1.72 4.63
C LEU A 103 7.46 0.78 3.63
N PHE A 104 7.67 -0.47 4.03
CA PHE A 104 8.30 -1.48 3.18
C PHE A 104 7.29 -2.19 2.27
N ALA A 105 6.00 -2.16 2.62
CA ALA A 105 4.92 -2.68 1.76
C ALA A 105 4.62 -1.76 0.55
N GLN A 106 4.82 -0.45 0.69
CA GLN A 106 4.30 0.55 -0.26
C GLN A 106 5.19 0.82 -1.51
N ASN A 107 6.26 0.04 -1.73
CA ASN A 107 7.01 0.05 -3.00
C ASN A 107 6.93 -1.27 -3.78
N ASP A 108 6.59 -2.40 -3.14
CA ASP A 108 6.56 -3.71 -3.81
C ASP A 108 5.13 -4.26 -4.05
N GLU A 109 4.11 -3.80 -3.32
CA GLU A 109 2.81 -4.50 -3.27
C GLU A 109 1.70 -3.94 -4.19
N ASP A 110 2.01 -3.00 -5.11
CA ASP A 110 1.12 -2.66 -6.24
C ASP A 110 1.54 -3.36 -7.56
N THR A 111 2.48 -4.32 -7.48
CA THR A 111 2.82 -5.27 -8.57
C THR A 111 2.48 -6.73 -8.19
N SER A 112 1.71 -6.92 -7.12
CA SER A 112 1.36 -8.21 -6.50
C SER A 112 0.16 -8.92 -7.15
N THR A 113 0.26 -9.18 -8.46
CA THR A 113 -0.46 -10.26 -9.16
C THR A 113 -1.99 -10.37 -8.98
N GLN A 114 -2.72 -9.27 -8.72
CA GLN A 114 -4.17 -9.24 -8.93
C GLN A 114 -4.50 -9.21 -10.44
N TYR A 115 -4.21 -10.31 -11.14
CA TYR A 115 -4.92 -10.72 -12.35
C TYR A 115 -6.32 -11.17 -11.93
N PRO A 116 -7.34 -10.29 -11.98
CA PRO A 116 -8.63 -10.63 -11.41
C PRO A 116 -9.36 -11.54 -12.41
N TRP A 117 -10.46 -12.17 -11.96
CA TRP A 117 -11.41 -12.84 -12.88
C TRP A 117 -11.85 -11.89 -14.03
N ARG A 118 -11.79 -10.57 -13.79
CA ARG A 118 -11.93 -9.46 -14.73
C ARG A 118 -11.06 -9.58 -15.99
N LEU A 119 -9.78 -9.97 -15.90
CA LEU A 119 -8.97 -10.16 -17.10
C LEU A 119 -9.33 -11.44 -17.85
N ILE A 120 -9.71 -12.50 -17.15
CA ILE A 120 -10.19 -13.75 -17.77
C ILE A 120 -11.50 -13.47 -18.53
N GLY A 121 -12.44 -12.75 -17.92
CA GLY A 121 -13.68 -12.29 -18.57
C GLY A 121 -13.42 -11.37 -19.77
N LEU A 122 -12.44 -10.46 -19.67
CA LEU A 122 -12.04 -9.60 -20.78
C LEU A 122 -11.46 -10.38 -21.96
N TRP A 123 -10.58 -11.36 -21.71
CA TRP A 123 -10.06 -12.26 -22.75
C TRP A 123 -11.14 -13.16 -23.35
N ILE A 124 -12.05 -13.70 -22.53
CA ILE A 124 -13.21 -14.51 -22.96
C ILE A 124 -14.19 -13.69 -23.81
N CYS A 125 -14.36 -12.39 -23.54
CA CYS A 125 -15.20 -11.51 -24.35
C CYS A 125 -14.49 -11.08 -25.66
N LEU A 126 -13.19 -10.85 -25.62
CA LEU A 126 -12.41 -10.37 -26.76
C LEU A 126 -12.16 -11.46 -27.81
N LEU A 127 -11.88 -12.70 -27.39
CA LEU A 127 -11.61 -13.83 -28.28
C LEU A 127 -12.72 -14.09 -29.34
N PRO A 128 -14.00 -14.32 -28.99
CA PRO A 128 -15.04 -14.60 -29.98
C PRO A 128 -15.33 -13.40 -30.88
N PHE A 129 -15.18 -12.17 -30.38
CA PHE A 129 -15.31 -10.95 -31.18
C PHE A 129 -14.19 -10.85 -32.23
N LEU A 130 -12.94 -11.10 -31.82
CA LEU A 130 -11.76 -11.09 -32.69
C LEU A 130 -11.83 -12.22 -33.75
N VAL A 131 -12.29 -13.42 -33.37
CA VAL A 131 -12.56 -14.53 -34.29
C VAL A 131 -13.66 -14.16 -35.30
N GLY A 132 -14.72 -13.47 -34.86
CA GLY A 132 -15.77 -12.97 -35.74
C GLY A 132 -15.26 -12.00 -36.80
N MET A 133 -14.42 -11.02 -36.41
CA MET A 133 -13.80 -10.08 -37.36
C MET A 133 -12.80 -10.79 -38.31
N ALA A 134 -12.01 -11.73 -37.81
CA ALA A 134 -11.10 -12.53 -38.64
C ALA A 134 -11.85 -13.39 -39.68
N GLY A 135 -12.97 -14.00 -39.31
CA GLY A 135 -13.80 -14.80 -40.21
C GLY A 135 -14.35 -14.03 -41.41
N MET A 136 -14.69 -12.74 -41.23
CA MET A 136 -15.09 -11.86 -42.33
C MET A 136 -13.93 -11.57 -43.30
N LEU A 137 -12.69 -11.44 -42.80
CA LEU A 137 -11.50 -11.18 -43.61
C LEU A 137 -11.12 -12.40 -44.48
N VAL A 138 -11.35 -13.61 -43.98
CA VAL A 138 -11.11 -14.88 -44.71
C VAL A 138 -12.22 -15.19 -45.74
N GLY A 139 -13.17 -14.27 -45.94
CA GLY A 139 -14.19 -14.37 -47.00
C GLY A 139 -15.27 -15.43 -46.75
N GLN A 140 -15.36 -16.00 -45.54
CA GLN A 140 -16.39 -16.97 -45.15
C GLN A 140 -17.68 -16.27 -44.74
N GLY A 141 -18.35 -15.64 -45.71
CA GLY A 141 -19.51 -14.79 -45.50
C GLY A 141 -20.76 -15.51 -44.99
N MET A 142 -21.42 -14.91 -44.00
CA MET A 142 -22.84 -15.08 -43.66
C MET A 142 -23.34 -16.48 -43.18
N ALA A 143 -22.46 -17.36 -42.70
CA ALA A 143 -22.86 -18.60 -41.99
C ALA A 143 -22.66 -18.53 -40.46
N TRP A 144 -21.86 -17.59 -39.97
CA TRP A 144 -21.34 -17.55 -38.59
C TRP A 144 -21.60 -16.21 -37.87
N MET A 145 -22.84 -15.72 -37.95
CA MET A 145 -23.31 -14.74 -36.97
C MET A 145 -23.85 -15.51 -35.75
N PRO A 146 -23.15 -15.54 -34.60
CA PRO A 146 -23.64 -16.25 -33.42
C PRO A 146 -24.97 -15.62 -33.00
N PRO A 147 -26.03 -16.42 -32.79
CA PRO A 147 -27.36 -15.88 -32.58
C PRO A 147 -27.40 -15.09 -31.27
N VAL A 148 -28.11 -13.94 -31.27
CA VAL A 148 -28.03 -12.92 -30.20
C VAL A 148 -28.32 -13.48 -28.80
N TRP A 149 -29.11 -14.55 -28.69
CA TRP A 149 -29.35 -15.23 -27.40
C TRP A 149 -28.07 -15.81 -26.76
N MET A 150 -27.07 -16.24 -27.53
CA MET A 150 -25.76 -16.64 -26.99
C MET A 150 -24.99 -15.44 -26.41
N GLN A 151 -25.09 -14.27 -27.04
CA GLN A 151 -24.47 -13.04 -26.53
C GLN A 151 -25.12 -12.63 -25.19
N PHE A 152 -26.45 -12.72 -25.09
CA PHE A 152 -27.17 -12.52 -23.83
C PHE A 152 -26.77 -13.54 -22.75
N ILE A 153 -26.67 -14.83 -23.07
CA ILE A 153 -26.25 -15.85 -22.08
C ILE A 153 -24.82 -15.59 -21.58
N LEU A 154 -23.86 -15.27 -22.45
CA LEU A 154 -22.50 -14.91 -22.01
C LEU A 154 -22.52 -13.67 -21.10
N ALA A 155 -23.27 -12.62 -21.48
CA ALA A 155 -23.40 -11.42 -20.67
C ALA A 155 -24.00 -11.70 -19.29
N THR A 156 -25.07 -12.49 -19.21
CA THR A 156 -25.71 -12.85 -17.93
C THR A 156 -24.79 -13.71 -17.06
N VAL A 157 -24.07 -14.70 -17.62
CA VAL A 157 -23.11 -15.52 -16.85
C VAL A 157 -21.96 -14.65 -16.30
N VAL A 158 -21.45 -13.71 -17.11
CA VAL A 158 -20.43 -12.73 -16.69
C VAL A 158 -20.97 -11.73 -15.66
N GLN A 159 -22.27 -11.40 -15.65
CA GLN A 159 -22.86 -10.48 -14.68
C GLN A 159 -23.28 -11.14 -13.36
N PHE A 160 -23.68 -12.42 -13.38
CA PHE A 160 -24.16 -13.15 -12.20
C PHE A 160 -23.13 -14.07 -11.54
N GLY A 161 -22.12 -14.58 -12.25
CA GLY A 161 -21.05 -15.40 -11.67
C GLY A 161 -19.99 -14.59 -10.91
N PHE A 162 -20.39 -13.44 -10.36
CA PHE A 162 -19.58 -12.23 -10.37
C PHE A 162 -20.03 -11.14 -9.38
N ALA A 163 -21.13 -11.40 -8.67
CA ALA A 163 -21.75 -10.57 -7.63
C ALA A 163 -22.06 -11.45 -6.41
#